data_AF-A0A6V7HTT2-F1
#
_entry.id   AF-A0A6V7HTT2-F1
#
_cell.length_a   1.000
_cell.length_b   1.000
_cell.length_c   1.000
_cell.angle_alpha   90.00
_cell.angle_beta   90.00
_cell.angle_gamma   90.00
#
_symmetry.space_group_name_H-M   'P 1'
#
loop_
_entity.id
_entity.type
_entity.pdbx_description
1 polymer ?
#
loop_
_entity_poly.entity_id
_entity_poly.type
_entity_poly.pdbx_seq_one_letter_code
_entity_poly.pdbx_strand_id
1 'polypeptide(L)'
;YLLTLSFKSAGKLLHARIEHSGGMFSLCTQGDSGRFSSVPALIEHSMNSSKSAVFCYSRPRYPGHPAFPVRLTKPVSRNTQVRSLQYLCRFVIRKNTRLDNIHKLPLPNTIKGYIEEAHY
;
A
#
# COMPACT_ATOMS: atom_id res chain seq x y z
N TYR A 1 15.14 6.99 4.64
CA TYR A 1 14.16 5.91 4.84
C TYR A 1 13.88 5.26 3.51
N LEU A 2 14.10 3.95 3.36
CA LEU A 2 13.95 3.26 2.08
C LEU A 2 12.52 2.74 1.86
N LEU A 3 11.80 2.42 2.95
CA LEU A 3 10.51 1.73 2.88
C LEU A 3 9.47 2.37 3.80
N THR A 4 8.22 2.36 3.36
CA THR A 4 7.05 2.84 4.12
C THR A 4 5.95 1.77 4.09
N LEU A 5 5.35 1.51 5.24
CA LEU A 5 4.18 0.66 5.39
C LEU A 5 2.93 1.53 5.37
N SER A 6 2.03 1.26 4.43
CA SER A 6 0.72 1.93 4.31
C SER A 6 -0.38 0.97 4.75
N PHE A 7 -1.29 1.43 5.61
CA PHE A 7 -2.38 0.61 6.14
C PHE A 7 -3.64 1.43 6.37
N LYS A 8 -4.79 0.74 6.32
CA LYS A 8 -6.11 1.34 6.60
C LYS A 8 -6.57 0.93 8.00
N SER A 9 -6.89 1.89 8.86
CA SER A 9 -7.49 1.66 10.19
C SER A 9 -8.65 2.61 10.40
N ALA A 10 -9.79 2.10 10.88
CA ALA A 10 -11.01 2.87 11.14
C ALA A 10 -11.41 3.83 9.98
N GLY A 11 -11.31 3.36 8.73
CA GLY A 11 -11.61 4.15 7.53
C GLY A 11 -10.53 5.13 7.08
N LYS A 12 -9.51 5.38 7.91
CA LYS A 12 -8.40 6.30 7.61
C LYS A 12 -7.21 5.55 7.02
N LEU A 13 -6.58 6.16 6.01
CA LEU A 13 -5.30 5.71 5.49
C LEU A 13 -4.17 6.31 6.35
N LEU A 14 -3.26 5.45 6.80
CA LEU A 14 -2.16 5.79 7.68
C LEU A 14 -0.86 5.21 7.12
N HIS A 15 0.25 5.81 7.52
CA HIS A 15 1.58 5.45 7.05
C HIS A 15 2.58 5.39 8.21
N ALA A 16 3.41 4.35 8.21
CA ALA A 16 4.54 4.21 9.12
C ALA A 16 5.84 4.04 8.33
N ARG A 17 6.88 4.78 8.72
CA ARG A 17 8.21 4.60 8.14
C ARG A 17 8.86 3.38 8.76
N ILE A 18 9.47 2.54 7.93
CA ILE A 18 10.32 1.46 8.41
C ILE A 18 11.72 2.04 8.62
N GLU A 19 12.19 1.97 9.86
CA GLU A 19 13.53 2.41 10.24
C GLU A 19 14.52 1.28 9.97
N HIS A 20 15.77 1.63 9.62
CA HIS A 20 16.85 0.67 9.40
C HIS A 20 18.12 1.18 10.07
N SER A 21 18.65 0.41 11.01
CA SER A 21 19.84 0.74 11.79
C SER A 21 20.55 -0.55 12.20
N GLY A 22 21.88 -0.60 12.05
CA GLY A 22 22.69 -1.76 12.45
C GLY A 22 22.28 -3.07 11.77
N GLY A 23 21.85 -3.04 10.50
CA GLY A 23 21.36 -4.22 9.77
C GLY A 23 19.97 -4.71 10.20
N MET A 24 19.28 -3.95 11.06
CA MET A 24 17.98 -4.33 11.61
C MET A 24 16.90 -3.32 11.19
N PHE A 25 15.70 -3.83 10.94
CA PHE A 25 14.50 -3.10 10.57
C PHE A 25 13.52 -3.00 11.73
N SER A 26 12.87 -1.84 11.90
CA SER A 26 11.86 -1.64 12.94
C SER A 26 10.73 -0.71 12.50
N LEU A 27 9.58 -0.84 13.16
CA LEU A 27 8.52 0.17 13.16
C LEU A 27 8.67 1.02 14.44
N CYS A 28 8.21 2.27 14.38
CA CYS A 28 8.35 3.32 15.41
C CYS A 28 7.84 2.99 16.83
N THR A 29 7.40 1.77 17.10
CA THR A 29 6.99 1.27 18.41
C THR A 29 8.16 1.33 19.39
N GLN A 30 7.94 2.05 20.50
CA GLN A 30 8.85 2.21 21.62
C GLN A 30 9.30 0.85 22.17
N GLY A 31 10.61 0.56 22.07
CA GLY A 31 11.25 -0.57 22.77
C GLY A 31 12.17 -1.42 21.89
N ASP A 32 13.17 -2.03 22.53
CA ASP A 32 14.18 -2.88 21.89
C ASP A 32 13.62 -4.18 21.28
N SER A 33 12.38 -4.56 21.59
CA SER A 33 11.73 -5.78 21.11
C SER A 33 11.20 -5.71 19.66
N GLY A 34 11.38 -4.57 18.97
CA GLY A 34 10.80 -4.30 17.64
C GLY A 34 11.78 -4.37 16.46
N ARG A 35 12.97 -4.95 16.63
CA ARG A 35 14.04 -4.97 15.61
C ARG A 35 14.17 -6.34 14.96
N PHE A 36 14.23 -6.38 13.63
CA PHE A 36 14.26 -7.62 12.84
C PHE A 36 15.34 -7.57 11.76
N SER A 37 15.99 -8.70 11.46
CA SER A 37 17.02 -8.78 10.42
C SER A 37 16.50 -8.63 8.99
N SER A 38 15.18 -8.72 8.79
CA SER A 38 14.56 -8.53 7.48
C SER A 38 13.18 -7.88 7.59
N VAL A 39 12.77 -7.19 6.53
CA VAL A 39 11.45 -6.56 6.43
C VAL A 39 10.31 -7.59 6.45
N PRO A 40 10.39 -8.74 5.74
CA PRO A 40 9.37 -9.77 5.85
C PRO A 40 9.15 -10.25 7.28
N ALA A 41 10.24 -10.51 8.04
CA ALA A 41 10.15 -10.92 9.44
C ALA A 41 9.46 -9.86 10.32
N LEU A 42 9.80 -8.58 10.12
CA LEU A 42 9.13 -7.46 10.80
C LEU A 42 7.63 -7.43 10.51
N ILE A 43 7.23 -7.57 9.24
CA ILE A 43 5.81 -7.53 8.84
C ILE A 43 5.05 -8.74 9.37
N GLU A 44 5.62 -9.94 9.25
CA GLU A 44 5.02 -11.19 9.74
C GLU A 44 4.80 -11.13 11.26
N HIS A 45 5.81 -10.72 12.02
CA HIS A 45 5.67 -10.52 13.46
C HIS A 45 4.57 -9.50 13.77
N SER A 46 4.57 -8.35 13.09
CA SER A 46 3.57 -7.29 13.32
C SER A 46 2.14 -7.76 13.02
N MET A 47 1.96 -8.57 11.97
CA MET A 47 0.67 -9.17 11.62
C MET A 47 0.24 -10.25 12.61
N ASN A 48 1.16 -11.10 13.07
CA ASN A 48 0.87 -12.12 14.07
C ASN A 48 0.47 -11.50 15.41
N SER A 49 1.22 -10.50 15.88
CA SER A 49 0.89 -9.75 17.09
C SER A 49 -0.47 -9.04 16.97
N SER A 50 -0.81 -8.54 15.78
CA SER A 50 -2.12 -7.91 15.50
C SER A 50 -3.32 -8.87 15.64
N LYS A 51 -3.11 -10.19 15.77
CA LYS A 51 -4.19 -11.15 16.05
C LYS A 51 -4.69 -11.06 17.49
N SER A 52 -3.80 -10.83 18.46
CA SER A 52 -4.10 -10.79 19.90
C SER A 52 -4.14 -9.38 20.48
N ALA A 53 -3.47 -8.41 19.86
CA ALA A 53 -3.35 -7.06 20.41
C ALA A 53 -3.50 -5.98 19.34
N VAL A 54 -3.67 -4.74 19.81
CA VAL A 54 -3.76 -3.53 19.01
C VAL A 54 -2.49 -2.72 19.23
N PHE A 55 -1.85 -2.28 18.15
CA PHE A 55 -0.57 -1.58 18.19
C PHE A 55 -0.66 -0.20 17.55
N CYS A 56 0.34 0.62 17.84
CA CYS A 56 0.47 1.97 17.30
C CYS A 56 1.79 2.08 16.52
N TYR A 57 1.73 1.90 15.20
CA TYR A 57 2.92 1.94 14.33
C TYR A 57 3.28 3.36 13.85
N SER A 58 2.43 4.35 14.14
CA SER A 58 2.61 5.75 13.76
C SER A 58 2.93 6.60 14.98
N ARG A 59 3.89 7.54 14.86
CA ARG A 59 4.14 8.52 15.91
C ARG A 59 2.99 9.55 15.96
N PRO A 60 2.55 9.95 17.17
CA PRO A 60 1.69 11.12 17.32
C PRO A 60 2.30 12.35 16.66
N ARG A 61 1.47 13.20 16.06
CA ARG A 61 1.93 14.47 15.46
C ARG A 61 2.32 15.50 16.52
N TYR A 62 1.79 15.37 17.73
CA TYR A 62 2.00 16.27 18.84
C TYR A 62 2.12 15.48 20.16
N PRO A 63 2.94 15.94 21.12
CA PRO A 63 2.95 15.39 22.48
C PRO A 63 1.54 15.41 23.09
N GLY A 64 1.13 14.32 23.75
CA GLY A 64 -0.19 14.21 24.39
C GLY A 64 -1.34 13.76 23.49
N HIS A 65 -1.14 13.63 22.17
CA HIS A 65 -2.17 13.06 21.29
C HIS A 65 -2.12 11.52 21.26
N PRO A 66 -3.27 10.84 21.28
CA PRO A 66 -3.30 9.38 21.22
C PRO A 66 -2.78 8.90 19.86
N ALA A 67 -1.88 7.93 19.88
CA ALA A 67 -1.47 7.23 18.67
C ALA A 67 -2.66 6.40 18.15
N PHE A 68 -2.83 6.33 16.83
CA PHE A 68 -3.96 5.62 16.25
C PHE A 68 -3.81 4.10 16.44
N PRO A 69 -4.78 3.41 17.05
CA PRO A 69 -4.78 1.96 17.17
C PRO A 69 -4.89 1.30 15.79
N VAL A 70 -4.06 0.30 15.53
CA VAL A 70 -3.95 -0.40 14.26
C VAL A 70 -3.78 -1.90 14.49
N ARG A 71 -4.44 -2.67 13.64
CA ARG A 71 -4.22 -4.12 13.49
C ARG A 71 -3.87 -4.40 12.03
N LEU A 72 -2.70 -4.99 11.79
CA LEU A 72 -2.29 -5.42 10.46
C LEU A 72 -2.83 -6.83 10.19
N THR A 73 -3.99 -6.93 9.54
CA THR A 73 -4.70 -8.21 9.41
C THR A 73 -4.77 -8.76 7.99
N LYS A 74 -4.79 -7.88 6.97
CA LYS A 74 -5.01 -8.26 5.57
C LYS A 74 -3.92 -7.65 4.69
N PRO A 75 -2.91 -8.42 4.26
CA PRO A 75 -1.89 -7.91 3.37
C PRO A 75 -2.50 -7.70 1.98
N VAL A 76 -2.20 -6.57 1.34
CA VAL A 76 -2.61 -6.29 -0.03
C VAL A 76 -1.44 -6.62 -0.93
N SER A 77 -1.53 -7.74 -1.66
CA SER A 77 -0.50 -8.11 -2.63
C SER A 77 -0.89 -7.61 -4.03
N ARG A 78 0.09 -7.10 -4.77
CA ARG A 78 -0.08 -6.71 -6.18
C ARG A 78 -0.37 -7.91 -7.08
N ASN A 79 -0.10 -9.12 -6.60
CA ASN A 79 -0.23 -10.38 -7.33
C ASN A 79 -1.52 -11.14 -6.95
N THR A 80 -2.23 -10.76 -5.90
CA THR A 80 -3.49 -11.45 -5.47
C THR A 80 -4.71 -10.98 -6.25
N GLN A 81 -4.66 -9.80 -6.86
CA GLN A 81 -5.65 -9.31 -7.82
C GLN A 81 -4.92 -8.80 -9.07
N VAL A 82 -4.28 -9.72 -9.81
CA VAL A 82 -3.75 -9.36 -11.13
C VAL A 82 -4.94 -8.98 -12.00
N ARG A 83 -4.99 -7.71 -12.41
CA ARG A 83 -6.00 -7.23 -13.36
C ARG A 83 -5.83 -7.98 -14.68
N SER A 84 -6.91 -8.15 -15.44
CA SER A 84 -6.84 -8.85 -16.73
C SER A 84 -5.81 -8.19 -17.66
N LEU A 85 -5.22 -8.98 -18.57
CA LEU A 85 -4.31 -8.44 -19.59
C LEU A 85 -4.96 -7.27 -20.36
N GLN A 86 -6.27 -7.38 -20.64
CA GLN A 86 -7.05 -6.33 -21.28
C GLN A 86 -7.02 -5.01 -20.49
N TYR A 87 -7.18 -5.08 -19.16
CA TYR A 87 -7.08 -3.91 -18.29
C TYR A 87 -5.66 -3.33 -18.27
N LEU A 88 -4.64 -4.18 -18.22
CA LEU A 88 -3.24 -3.74 -18.24
C LEU A 88 -2.91 -3.01 -19.56
N CYS A 89 -3.36 -3.55 -20.69
CA CYS A 89 -3.25 -2.87 -21.99
C CYS A 89 -3.97 -1.51 -21.98
N ARG A 90 -5.20 -1.45 -21.47
CA ARG A 90 -5.95 -0.19 -21.33
C ARG A 90 -5.20 0.84 -20.48
N PHE A 91 -4.60 0.42 -19.36
CA PHE A 91 -3.80 1.29 -18.51
C PHE A 91 -2.60 1.88 -19.26
N VAL A 92 -1.85 1.04 -19.99
CA VAL A 92 -0.69 1.47 -20.78
C VAL A 92 -1.11 2.41 -21.91
N ILE A 93 -2.22 2.14 -22.60
CA ILE A 93 -2.73 3.03 -23.66
C ILE A 93 -3.09 4.41 -23.07
N ARG A 94 -3.85 4.47 -21.97
CA ARG A 94 -4.22 5.75 -21.32
C ARG A 94 -3.03 6.53 -20.76
N LYS A 95 -1.94 5.85 -20.42
CA LYS A 95 -0.67 6.48 -20.02
C LYS A 95 0.04 7.18 -21.18
N ASN A 96 -0.08 6.65 -22.40
CA ASN A 96 0.65 7.11 -23.58
C ASN A 96 -0.24 7.89 -24.57
N THR A 97 -1.55 7.92 -24.35
CA THR A 97 -2.51 8.59 -25.23
C THR A 97 -3.48 9.41 -24.39
N ARG A 98 -3.60 10.69 -24.69
CA ARG A 98 -4.59 11.58 -24.07
C ARG A 98 -6.00 11.12 -24.43
N LEU A 99 -6.96 11.29 -23.51
CA LEU A 99 -8.37 10.85 -23.69
C LEU A 99 -8.98 11.41 -24.98
N ASP A 100 -8.72 12.68 -25.28
CA ASP A 100 -9.19 13.37 -26.48
C ASP A 100 -8.62 12.81 -27.78
N ASN A 101 -7.58 11.97 -27.74
CA ASN A 101 -6.98 11.34 -28.93
C ASN A 101 -7.35 9.86 -29.08
N ILE A 102 -8.12 9.26 -28.17
CA ILE A 102 -8.48 7.82 -28.24
C ILE A 102 -9.22 7.50 -29.55
N HIS A 103 -10.08 8.41 -30.01
CA HIS A 103 -10.82 8.25 -31.26
C HIS A 103 -9.91 8.07 -32.50
N LYS A 104 -8.68 8.58 -32.46
CA LYS A 104 -7.69 8.49 -33.55
C LYS A 104 -6.92 7.17 -33.59
N LEU A 105 -7.04 6.33 -32.56
CA LEU A 105 -6.35 5.05 -32.53
C LEU A 105 -6.90 4.10 -33.61
N PRO A 106 -6.05 3.27 -34.25
CA PRO A 106 -6.47 2.27 -35.22
C PRO A 106 -7.06 1.03 -34.51
N LEU A 107 -8.11 1.24 -33.71
CA LEU A 107 -8.78 0.22 -32.90
C LEU A 107 -10.28 0.20 -33.19
N PRO A 108 -10.97 -0.96 -33.00
CA PRO A 108 -12.42 -1.04 -33.07
C PRO A 108 -13.11 -0.14 -32.04
N ASN A 109 -14.32 0.34 -32.37
CA ASN A 109 -15.10 1.24 -31.50
C ASN A 109 -15.42 0.63 -30.12
N THR A 110 -15.62 -0.69 -30.05
CA THR A 110 -15.84 -1.42 -28.79
C THR A 110 -14.65 -1.29 -27.85
N ILE A 111 -13.43 -1.41 -28.38
CA ILE A 111 -12.20 -1.27 -27.60
C ILE A 111 -11.94 0.20 -27.24
N LYS A 112 -12.23 1.14 -28.13
CA LYS A 112 -12.16 2.58 -27.82
C LYS A 112 -13.08 2.94 -26.66
N GLY A 113 -14.35 2.51 -26.71
CA GLY A 113 -15.30 2.68 -25.61
C GLY A 113 -14.81 2.08 -24.30
N TYR A 114 -14.26 0.85 -24.34
CA TYR A 114 -13.65 0.24 -23.17
C TYR A 114 -12.48 1.07 -22.59
N ILE A 115 -11.64 1.66 -23.44
CA ILE A 115 -10.52 2.50 -22.99
C ILE A 115 -11.03 3.80 -22.33
N GLU A 116 -12.08 4.40 -22.89
CA GLU A 116 -12.69 5.68 -22.47
C GLU A 116 -13.49 5.60 -21.16
N GLU A 117 -13.93 4.41 -20.76
CA GLU A 117 -14.67 4.21 -19.51
C GLU A 117 -14.02 4.94 -18.31
N ALA A 118 -14.87 5.58 -17.50
CA ALA A 118 -14.42 6.40 -16.37
C ALA A 118 -13.82 5.57 -15.23
N HIS A 119 -14.12 4.27 -15.16
CA HIS A 119 -13.76 3.39 -14.05
C HIS A 119 -12.25 3.16 -13.93
N TYR A 120 -11.62 4.13 -13.27
CA TYR A 120 -10.76 3.94 -12.13
C TYR A 120 -11.52 4.36 -10.88
#